data_AF-A0A736KWS0-F1
#
_entry.id   AF-A0A736KWS0-F1
#
_cell.length_a   1.000
_cell.length_b   1.000
_cell.length_c   1.000
_cell.angle_alpha   90.00
_cell.angle_beta   90.00
_cell.angle_gamma   90.00
#
_symmetry.space_group_name_H-M   'P 1'
#
loop_
_entity.id
_entity.type
_entity.pdbx_description
1 polymer ?
#
loop_
_entity_poly.entity_id
_entity_poly.type
_entity_poly.pdbx_seq_one_letter_code
_entity_poly.pdbx_strand_id
1 'polypeptide(L)'
;MSTPSARTGGSLDAWFKISQRGSTVRQEVVAGLTTFLAMVYSVIVVPGMLGKAGFPPAAVFVATCLVAGVGSIVMGLWANLPLAIGCAISLTAFTAFSLVLGQHISVPVALGAVFLMGVLFTVISATGIRSWILRNLPQGVAHGTGIGIGLFLLLIAANGVGLVIKNPLDGLPVALGDFDTFPVIMSLVGLAVILGLEKLKVPGGILLTIIGISIVGLLFDPNVHFSGIFAMPSLSDENGNSLIGSLDIMGALNPVVLPSVLALVMTAVFDATGTIRAVAGQANLLDKDGQIIDGGKALTTDSLSSVFSGLVGAAPAAVYIESAAGTAAGGKTGLTAITVGVLFLLILFLSPLSYLVPVYATAPALMYVGLLMLSNVAKIDFADFVDAMAGLVTAVFIVLTCNIVTGIMIGFATLVVGRLVSGEWRKLNIGTVVIAVALVAFYAGGWAI
;
A
#
# COMPACT_ATOMS: atom_id res chain seq x y z
N MET A 1 17.86 45.60 -2.42
CA MET A 1 16.73 46.00 -3.28
C MET A 1 16.64 44.95 -4.38
N SER A 2 15.61 44.13 -4.53
CA SER A 2 14.18 44.26 -4.23
C SER A 2 13.63 42.90 -3.76
N THR A 3 13.01 42.86 -2.59
CA THR A 3 12.14 41.75 -2.17
C THR A 3 10.97 41.66 -3.16
N PRO A 4 10.69 40.49 -3.76
CA PRO A 4 9.47 40.33 -4.53
C PRO A 4 8.29 40.50 -3.56
N SER A 5 7.47 41.51 -3.82
CA SER A 5 6.19 41.70 -3.14
C SER A 5 5.37 40.42 -3.32
N ALA A 6 5.23 39.64 -2.25
CA ALA A 6 4.30 38.52 -2.22
C ALA A 6 2.91 39.11 -2.39
N ARG A 7 2.29 38.87 -3.56
CA ARG A 7 0.85 39.08 -3.73
C ARG A 7 0.17 38.30 -2.61
N THR A 8 -0.43 39.02 -1.67
CA THR A 8 -1.27 38.42 -0.63
C THR A 8 -2.46 37.78 -1.33
N GLY A 9 -2.38 36.48 -1.62
CA GLY A 9 -3.51 35.71 -2.12
C GLY A 9 -4.60 35.64 -1.06
N GLY A 10 -5.84 35.42 -1.50
CA GLY A 10 -7.02 35.37 -0.62
C GLY A 10 -6.94 34.30 0.48
N SER A 11 -8.03 34.15 1.26
CA SER A 11 -8.12 33.25 2.44
C SER A 11 -7.53 31.84 2.24
N LEU A 12 -7.71 31.26 1.05
CA LEU A 12 -7.13 29.95 0.67
C LEU A 12 -5.59 29.93 0.63
N ASP A 13 -4.96 31.00 0.11
CA ASP A 13 -3.51 31.10 0.04
C ASP A 13 -2.90 31.19 1.45
N ALA A 14 -3.53 31.95 2.33
CA ALA A 14 -3.12 32.08 3.72
C ALA A 14 -3.24 30.75 4.50
N TRP A 15 -4.33 30.00 4.29
CA TRP A 15 -4.56 28.72 4.96
C TRP A 15 -3.55 27.65 4.52
N PHE A 16 -3.40 27.45 3.21
CA PHE A 16 -2.54 26.41 2.65
C PHE A 16 -1.07 26.83 2.53
N LYS A 17 -0.76 28.11 2.76
CA LYS A 17 0.59 28.69 2.62
C LYS A 17 1.14 28.50 1.19
N ILE A 18 0.29 28.67 0.17
CA ILE A 18 0.59 28.28 -1.22
C ILE A 18 1.74 29.14 -1.76
N SER A 19 1.60 30.46 -1.68
CA SER A 19 2.63 31.43 -2.11
C SER A 19 3.90 31.30 -1.26
N GLN A 20 3.76 31.04 0.05
CA GLN A 20 4.92 30.85 0.95
C GLN A 20 5.74 29.61 0.58
N ARG A 21 5.08 28.54 0.12
CA ARG A 21 5.74 27.31 -0.36
C ARG A 21 6.20 27.42 -1.83
N GLY A 22 5.97 28.56 -2.49
CA GLY A 22 6.36 28.79 -3.87
C GLY A 22 5.61 27.89 -4.84
N SER A 23 4.29 27.81 -4.68
CA SER A 23 3.36 27.13 -5.58
C SER A 23 2.23 28.08 -6.01
N THR A 24 1.31 27.62 -6.86
CA THR A 24 0.09 28.36 -7.26
C THR A 24 -1.12 27.43 -7.24
N VAL A 25 -2.33 27.96 -7.11
CA VAL A 25 -3.58 27.15 -7.13
C VAL A 25 -3.65 26.26 -8.38
N ARG A 26 -3.30 26.81 -9.56
CA ARG A 26 -3.28 26.04 -10.81
C ARG A 26 -2.28 24.87 -10.73
N GLN A 27 -1.10 25.13 -10.18
CA GLN A 27 -0.06 24.11 -10.03
C GLN A 27 -0.47 23.01 -9.05
N GLU A 28 -1.11 23.37 -7.93
CA GLU A 28 -1.64 22.39 -6.96
C GLU A 28 -2.76 21.53 -7.56
N VAL A 29 -3.66 22.10 -8.36
CA VAL A 29 -4.73 21.33 -9.03
C VAL A 29 -4.16 20.39 -10.09
N VAL A 30 -3.19 20.85 -10.89
CA VAL A 30 -2.51 19.99 -11.88
C VAL A 30 -1.70 18.89 -11.20
N ALA A 31 -1.01 19.20 -10.11
CA ALA A 31 -0.33 18.21 -9.29
C ALA A 31 -1.30 17.19 -8.72
N GLY A 32 -2.46 17.64 -8.22
CA GLY A 32 -3.53 16.77 -7.73
C GLY A 32 -4.08 15.85 -8.81
N LEU A 33 -4.34 16.37 -10.01
CA LEU A 33 -4.75 15.57 -11.16
C LEU A 33 -3.67 14.54 -11.55
N THR A 34 -2.41 14.93 -11.50
CA THR A 34 -1.27 14.04 -11.80
C THR A 34 -1.17 12.91 -10.79
N THR A 35 -1.25 13.22 -9.49
CA THR A 35 -1.29 12.22 -8.43
C THR A 35 -2.49 11.28 -8.60
N PHE A 36 -3.68 11.84 -8.83
CA PHE A 36 -4.90 11.07 -9.04
C PHE A 36 -4.77 10.08 -10.20
N LEU A 37 -4.29 10.54 -11.37
CA LEU A 37 -4.07 9.67 -12.53
C LEU A 37 -3.03 8.59 -12.24
N ALA A 38 -2.01 8.89 -11.42
CA ALA A 38 -1.01 7.91 -11.03
C ALA A 38 -1.58 6.82 -10.10
N MET A 39 -2.58 7.13 -9.27
CA MET A 39 -3.09 6.20 -8.23
C MET A 39 -4.48 5.61 -8.50
N VAL A 40 -5.23 6.13 -9.48
CA VAL A 40 -6.62 5.71 -9.77
C VAL A 40 -6.72 4.24 -10.17
N TYR A 41 -5.65 3.62 -10.66
CA TYR A 41 -5.64 2.17 -10.92
C TYR A 41 -5.97 1.34 -9.66
N SER A 42 -5.73 1.89 -8.47
CA SER A 42 -5.97 1.20 -7.20
C SER A 42 -7.44 0.86 -6.96
N VAL A 43 -8.38 1.66 -7.47
CA VAL A 43 -9.82 1.34 -7.35
C VAL A 43 -10.22 0.13 -8.18
N ILE A 44 -9.36 -0.36 -9.07
CA ILE A 44 -9.60 -1.59 -9.83
C ILE A 44 -8.82 -2.75 -9.21
N VAL A 45 -7.55 -2.51 -8.86
CA VAL A 45 -6.66 -3.56 -8.32
C VAL A 45 -7.10 -4.02 -6.93
N VAL A 46 -7.47 -3.11 -6.03
CA VAL A 46 -7.83 -3.45 -4.64
C VAL A 46 -9.09 -4.34 -4.58
N PRO A 47 -10.21 -4.00 -5.27
CA PRO A 47 -11.34 -4.91 -5.37
C PRO A 47 -11.00 -6.26 -6.00
N GLY A 48 -10.13 -6.29 -7.00
CA GLY A 48 -9.70 -7.55 -7.63
C GLY A 48 -8.93 -8.47 -6.66
N MET A 49 -8.12 -7.89 -5.77
CA MET A 49 -7.38 -8.64 -4.74
C MET A 49 -8.28 -9.11 -3.61
N LEU A 50 -9.05 -8.20 -3.00
CA LEU A 50 -9.96 -8.55 -1.90
C LEU A 50 -11.12 -9.45 -2.36
N GLY A 51 -11.56 -9.31 -3.61
CA GLY A 51 -12.56 -10.17 -4.22
C GLY A 51 -12.19 -11.65 -4.21
N LYS A 52 -10.91 -11.97 -4.47
CA LYS A 52 -10.39 -13.35 -4.39
C LYS A 52 -10.42 -13.92 -2.97
N ALA A 53 -10.38 -13.05 -1.96
CA ALA A 53 -10.50 -13.42 -0.55
C ALA A 53 -11.96 -13.47 -0.06
N GLY A 54 -12.94 -13.26 -0.94
CA GLY A 54 -14.37 -13.33 -0.60
C GLY A 54 -15.01 -11.99 -0.23
N PHE A 55 -14.33 -10.86 -0.42
CA PHE A 55 -14.96 -9.55 -0.25
C PHE A 55 -15.85 -9.22 -1.47
N PRO A 56 -16.99 -8.55 -1.28
CA PRO A 56 -17.82 -8.07 -2.40
C PRO A 56 -17.09 -6.99 -3.22
N PRO A 57 -16.73 -7.22 -4.50
CA PRO A 57 -15.85 -6.29 -5.25
C PRO A 57 -16.44 -4.89 -5.44
N ALA A 58 -17.73 -4.75 -5.76
CA ALA A 58 -18.35 -3.42 -5.91
C ALA A 58 -18.32 -2.60 -4.63
N ALA A 59 -18.62 -3.23 -3.50
CA ALA A 59 -18.63 -2.53 -2.24
C ALA A 59 -17.21 -2.20 -1.77
N VAL A 60 -16.21 -3.06 -2.05
CA VAL A 60 -14.79 -2.72 -1.87
C VAL A 60 -14.37 -1.56 -2.77
N PHE A 61 -14.86 -1.47 -4.02
CA PHE A 61 -14.59 -0.33 -4.90
C PHE A 61 -15.08 0.98 -4.26
N VAL A 62 -16.33 1.00 -3.80
CA VAL A 62 -16.92 2.18 -3.15
C VAL A 62 -16.16 2.52 -1.87
N ALA A 63 -15.86 1.53 -1.04
CA ALA A 63 -15.11 1.69 0.20
C ALA A 63 -13.70 2.24 -0.06
N THR A 64 -13.02 1.76 -1.11
CA THR A 64 -11.70 2.25 -1.54
C THR A 64 -11.76 3.70 -1.97
N CYS A 65 -12.79 4.10 -2.75
CA CYS A 65 -12.99 5.49 -3.15
C CYS A 65 -13.28 6.40 -1.95
N LEU A 66 -14.08 5.93 -0.97
CA LEU A 66 -14.36 6.68 0.26
C LEU A 66 -13.11 6.87 1.10
N VAL A 67 -12.32 5.81 1.30
CA VAL A 67 -11.05 5.89 2.06
C VAL A 67 -10.08 6.85 1.38
N ALA A 68 -9.89 6.71 0.07
CA ALA A 68 -8.99 7.59 -0.68
C ALA A 68 -9.48 9.04 -0.68
N GLY A 69 -10.78 9.23 -0.83
CA GLY A 69 -11.45 10.53 -0.81
C GLY A 69 -11.30 11.25 0.54
N VAL A 70 -11.85 10.64 1.58
CA VAL A 70 -11.87 11.20 2.94
C VAL A 70 -10.46 11.33 3.50
N GLY A 71 -9.63 10.28 3.37
CA GLY A 71 -8.25 10.30 3.86
C GLY A 71 -7.43 11.42 3.22
N SER A 72 -7.50 11.57 1.90
CA SER A 72 -6.76 12.63 1.20
C SER A 72 -7.26 14.04 1.54
N ILE A 73 -8.58 14.21 1.74
CA ILE A 73 -9.15 15.49 2.18
C ILE A 73 -8.68 15.84 3.60
N VAL A 74 -8.71 14.88 4.53
CA VAL A 74 -8.21 15.11 5.90
C VAL A 74 -6.72 15.42 5.88
N MET A 75 -5.93 14.72 5.06
CA MET A 75 -4.49 14.98 4.92
C MET A 75 -4.24 16.41 4.42
N GLY A 76 -5.02 16.85 3.43
CA GLY A 76 -4.91 18.20 2.92
C GLY A 76 -5.36 19.28 3.90
N LEU A 77 -6.49 19.09 4.59
CA LEU A 77 -7.04 20.08 5.52
C LEU A 77 -6.26 20.17 6.84
N TRP A 78 -5.81 19.03 7.38
CA TRP A 78 -5.22 18.95 8.71
C TRP A 78 -3.69 18.99 8.71
N ALA A 79 -3.05 18.16 7.90
CA ALA A 79 -1.58 18.14 7.78
C ALA A 79 -1.06 19.20 6.80
N ASN A 80 -1.91 19.64 5.86
CA ASN A 80 -1.52 20.55 4.78
C ASN A 80 -0.28 20.03 4.04
N LEU A 81 -0.31 18.78 3.59
CA LEU A 81 0.76 18.16 2.81
C LEU A 81 0.21 17.63 1.48
N PRO A 82 1.01 17.63 0.40
CA PRO A 82 0.61 17.15 -0.93
C PRO A 82 0.65 15.61 -1.01
N LEU A 83 0.11 14.94 0.00
CA LEU A 83 0.13 13.49 0.16
C LEU A 83 -1.29 12.96 -0.02
N ALA A 84 -1.49 12.08 -1.00
CA ALA A 84 -2.76 11.39 -1.15
C ALA A 84 -2.75 10.09 -0.33
N ILE A 85 -3.87 9.77 0.27
CA ILE A 85 -4.13 8.51 0.96
C ILE A 85 -4.97 7.62 0.04
N GLY A 86 -4.72 6.32 0.08
CA GLY A 86 -5.55 5.30 -0.55
C GLY A 86 -5.43 3.97 0.19
N CYS A 87 -5.98 2.90 -0.37
CA CYS A 87 -5.87 1.54 0.18
C CYS A 87 -4.51 0.91 -0.17
N ALA A 88 -3.60 0.83 0.79
CA ALA A 88 -2.23 0.36 0.58
C ALA A 88 -2.18 -1.03 -0.07
N ILE A 89 -1.55 -1.14 -1.25
CA ILE A 89 -1.54 -2.39 -2.03
C ILE A 89 -0.81 -3.51 -1.28
N SER A 90 0.30 -3.18 -0.63
CA SER A 90 1.08 -4.10 0.21
C SER A 90 0.26 -4.70 1.36
N LEU A 91 -0.43 -3.84 2.12
CA LEU A 91 -1.29 -4.25 3.23
C LEU A 91 -2.57 -4.94 2.73
N THR A 92 -3.09 -4.55 1.57
CA THR A 92 -4.21 -5.24 0.91
C THR A 92 -3.84 -6.67 0.56
N ALA A 93 -2.64 -6.91 0.01
CA ALA A 93 -2.16 -8.25 -0.29
C ALA A 93 -2.01 -9.09 0.98
N PHE A 94 -1.47 -8.50 2.04
CA PHE A 94 -1.37 -9.14 3.34
C PHE A 94 -2.76 -9.58 3.85
N THR A 95 -3.73 -8.67 3.84
CA THR A 95 -5.09 -8.96 4.30
C THR A 95 -5.76 -10.06 3.46
N ALA A 96 -5.69 -9.97 2.13
CA ALA A 96 -6.32 -10.94 1.23
C ALA A 96 -5.67 -12.33 1.31
N PHE A 97 -4.36 -12.40 1.08
CA PHE A 97 -3.68 -13.65 0.79
C PHE A 97 -3.05 -14.29 2.01
N SER A 98 -2.51 -13.50 2.95
CA SER A 98 -1.92 -14.04 4.17
C SER A 98 -2.96 -14.27 5.26
N LEU A 99 -3.79 -13.26 5.56
CA LEU A 99 -4.72 -13.31 6.68
C LEU A 99 -5.99 -14.09 6.33
N VAL A 100 -6.71 -13.72 5.28
CA VAL A 100 -7.99 -14.36 4.95
C VAL A 100 -7.79 -15.72 4.29
N LEU A 101 -7.05 -15.78 3.18
CA LEU A 101 -6.85 -17.04 2.46
C LEU A 101 -5.84 -17.97 3.15
N GLY A 102 -4.73 -17.43 3.67
CA GLY A 102 -3.67 -18.22 4.28
C GLY A 102 -4.01 -18.77 5.67
N GLN A 103 -4.66 -17.98 6.52
CA GLN A 103 -5.05 -18.40 7.89
C GLN A 103 -6.53 -18.78 8.01
N HIS A 104 -7.27 -18.81 6.90
CA HIS A 104 -8.71 -19.12 6.87
C HIS A 104 -9.57 -18.23 7.79
N ILE A 105 -9.15 -16.98 7.99
CA ILE A 105 -9.87 -16.00 8.82
C ILE A 105 -11.02 -15.40 8.01
N SER A 106 -12.18 -15.22 8.63
CA SER A 106 -13.35 -14.63 7.96
C SER A 106 -13.15 -13.14 7.64
N VAL A 107 -13.83 -12.66 6.60
CA VAL A 107 -13.82 -11.25 6.18
C VAL A 107 -14.16 -10.27 7.33
N PRO A 108 -15.19 -10.51 8.16
CA PRO A 108 -15.48 -9.68 9.35
C PRO A 108 -14.29 -9.54 10.31
N VAL A 109 -13.60 -10.64 10.61
CA VAL A 109 -12.46 -10.66 11.53
C VAL A 109 -11.27 -9.95 10.91
N ALA A 110 -11.05 -10.11 9.60
CA ALA A 110 -10.03 -9.37 8.86
C ALA A 110 -10.27 -7.84 8.92
N LEU A 111 -11.51 -7.38 8.74
CA LEU A 111 -11.87 -5.97 8.90
C LEU A 111 -11.68 -5.47 10.34
N GLY A 112 -12.00 -6.31 11.33
CA GLY A 112 -11.69 -6.05 12.74
C GLY A 112 -10.19 -5.89 12.99
N ALA A 113 -9.35 -6.71 12.35
CA ALA A 113 -7.90 -6.62 12.43
C ALA A 113 -7.36 -5.34 11.79
N VAL A 114 -7.91 -4.92 10.64
CA VAL A 114 -7.58 -3.63 10.00
C VAL A 114 -7.96 -2.46 10.91
N PHE A 115 -9.16 -2.49 11.50
CA PHE A 115 -9.62 -1.48 12.43
C PHE A 115 -8.72 -1.38 13.67
N LEU A 116 -8.43 -2.51 14.33
CA LEU A 116 -7.55 -2.55 15.50
C LEU A 116 -6.14 -2.08 15.17
N MET A 117 -5.62 -2.45 14.00
CA MET A 117 -4.33 -1.96 13.53
C MET A 117 -4.35 -0.44 13.38
N GLY A 118 -5.38 0.14 12.76
CA GLY A 118 -5.53 1.59 12.67
C GLY A 118 -5.58 2.26 14.05
N VAL A 119 -6.30 1.69 15.01
CA VAL A 119 -6.42 2.23 16.38
C VAL A 119 -5.06 2.17 17.08
N LEU A 120 -4.40 1.01 17.09
CA LEU A 120 -3.08 0.83 17.69
C LEU A 120 -2.05 1.77 17.06
N PHE A 121 -2.07 1.88 15.74
CA PHE A 121 -1.17 2.77 15.03
C PHE A 121 -1.45 4.25 15.33
N THR A 122 -2.72 4.64 15.49
CA THR A 122 -3.10 5.98 15.91
C THR A 122 -2.56 6.28 17.32
N VAL A 123 -2.71 5.34 18.26
CA VAL A 123 -2.19 5.46 19.63
C VAL A 123 -0.65 5.60 19.61
N ILE A 124 0.05 4.77 18.86
CA ILE A 124 1.50 4.83 18.69
C ILE A 124 1.94 6.17 18.09
N SER A 125 1.19 6.69 17.12
CA SER A 125 1.47 7.97 16.46
C SER A 125 1.21 9.16 17.37
N ALA A 126 0.14 9.12 18.17
CA ALA A 126 -0.23 10.20 19.10
C ALA A 126 0.66 10.26 20.35
N THR A 127 1.09 9.11 20.88
CA THR A 127 1.93 9.01 22.10
C THR A 127 3.42 9.30 21.87
N GLY A 128 3.85 9.49 20.62
CA GLY A 128 5.25 9.74 20.28
C GLY A 128 6.16 8.51 20.34
N ILE A 129 5.63 7.33 20.69
CA ILE A 129 6.34 6.03 20.66
C ILE A 129 6.90 5.75 19.26
N ARG A 130 6.31 6.33 18.21
CA ARG A 130 6.80 6.28 16.84
C ARG A 130 8.29 6.56 16.68
N SER A 131 8.83 7.63 17.28
CA SER A 131 10.26 7.95 17.11
C SER A 131 11.15 6.87 17.72
N TRP A 132 10.67 6.23 18.79
CA TRP A 132 11.36 5.12 19.43
C TRP A 132 11.32 3.87 18.53
N ILE A 133 10.15 3.52 17.96
CA ILE A 133 10.04 2.39 17.02
C ILE A 133 10.97 2.60 15.82
N LEU A 134 10.90 3.77 15.19
CA LEU A 134 11.70 4.08 14.00
C LEU A 134 13.21 4.12 14.26
N ARG A 135 13.64 4.57 15.44
CA ARG A 135 15.05 4.54 15.84
C ARG A 135 15.55 3.15 16.19
N ASN A 136 14.66 2.29 16.68
CA ASN A 136 15.01 0.97 17.17
C ASN A 136 14.88 -0.11 16.10
N LEU A 137 14.47 0.27 14.89
CA LEU A 137 14.24 -0.70 13.84
C LEU A 137 15.42 -0.86 12.89
N PRO A 138 15.89 -2.11 12.70
CA PRO A 138 16.91 -2.41 11.71
C PRO A 138 16.46 -2.02 10.30
N GLN A 139 17.22 -1.12 9.69
CA GLN A 139 16.92 -0.61 8.35
C GLN A 139 16.98 -1.73 7.30
N GLY A 140 17.92 -2.68 7.45
CA GLY A 140 18.05 -3.85 6.60
C GLY A 140 16.78 -4.68 6.57
N VAL A 141 16.21 -5.04 7.74
CA VAL A 141 14.95 -5.79 7.81
C VAL A 141 13.79 -5.01 7.21
N ALA A 142 13.68 -3.70 7.48
CA ALA A 142 12.63 -2.86 6.90
C ALA A 142 12.70 -2.80 5.35
N HIS A 143 13.88 -2.59 4.79
CA HIS A 143 14.09 -2.62 3.34
C HIS A 143 13.84 -4.02 2.78
N GLY A 144 14.28 -5.06 3.49
CA GLY A 144 14.01 -6.47 3.20
C GLY A 144 12.52 -6.81 3.12
N THR A 145 11.73 -6.32 4.07
CA THR A 145 10.26 -6.46 4.05
C THR A 145 9.66 -5.84 2.79
N GLY A 146 10.09 -4.62 2.42
CA GLY A 146 9.64 -3.98 1.18
C GLY A 146 9.95 -4.80 -0.07
N ILE A 147 11.16 -5.36 -0.17
CA ILE A 147 11.57 -6.21 -1.30
C ILE A 147 10.75 -7.50 -1.34
N GLY A 148 10.58 -8.16 -0.19
CA GLY A 148 9.81 -9.40 -0.09
C GLY A 148 8.34 -9.22 -0.45
N ILE A 149 7.72 -8.12 0.00
CA ILE A 149 6.35 -7.76 -0.40
C ILE A 149 6.28 -7.56 -1.92
N GLY A 150 7.23 -6.82 -2.51
CA GLY A 150 7.22 -6.60 -3.96
C GLY A 150 7.32 -7.90 -4.77
N LEU A 151 8.19 -8.83 -4.35
CA LEU A 151 8.31 -10.16 -4.94
C LEU A 151 7.03 -11.00 -4.72
N PHE A 152 6.38 -10.87 -3.56
CA PHE A 152 5.12 -11.55 -3.27
C PHE A 152 3.97 -11.04 -4.15
N LEU A 153 3.89 -9.72 -4.39
CA LEU A 153 2.92 -9.14 -5.34
C LEU A 153 3.15 -9.64 -6.77
N LEU A 154 4.42 -9.75 -7.20
CA LEU A 154 4.78 -10.35 -8.48
C LEU A 154 4.30 -11.79 -8.59
N LEU A 155 4.50 -12.59 -7.55
CA LEU A 155 4.04 -13.98 -7.50
C LEU A 155 2.50 -14.07 -7.56
N ILE A 156 1.78 -13.24 -6.81
CA ILE A 156 0.31 -13.16 -6.84
C ILE A 156 -0.20 -12.80 -8.25
N ALA A 157 0.41 -11.79 -8.87
CA ALA A 157 0.02 -11.34 -10.21
C ALA A 157 0.29 -12.41 -11.27
N ALA A 158 1.48 -13.02 -11.23
CA ALA A 158 1.86 -14.09 -12.15
C ALA A 158 1.01 -15.35 -11.96
N ASN A 159 0.70 -15.72 -10.71
CA ASN A 159 -0.20 -16.83 -10.42
C ASN A 159 -1.64 -16.53 -10.86
N GLY A 160 -2.11 -15.31 -10.65
CA GLY A 160 -3.45 -14.88 -11.00
C GLY A 160 -3.79 -14.96 -12.48
N VAL A 161 -2.79 -15.04 -13.36
CA VAL A 161 -2.94 -15.16 -14.82
C VAL A 161 -2.45 -16.50 -15.36
N GLY A 162 -2.01 -17.40 -14.49
CA GLY A 162 -1.51 -18.72 -14.89
C GLY A 162 -0.06 -18.74 -15.40
N LEU A 163 0.70 -17.64 -15.28
CA LEU A 163 2.11 -17.61 -15.68
C LEU A 163 2.97 -18.45 -14.72
N VAL A 164 2.72 -18.35 -13.41
CA VAL A 164 3.40 -19.15 -12.38
C VAL A 164 2.36 -20.02 -11.67
N ILE A 165 2.45 -21.33 -11.86
CA ILE A 165 1.49 -22.29 -11.30
C ILE A 165 2.14 -23.18 -10.25
N LYS A 166 1.31 -23.82 -9.42
CA LYS A 166 1.76 -24.86 -8.49
C LYS A 166 2.33 -26.02 -9.32
N ASN A 167 3.51 -26.50 -8.98
CA ASN A 167 4.08 -27.65 -9.65
C ASN A 167 3.30 -28.92 -9.30
N PRO A 168 2.75 -29.65 -10.28
CA PRO A 168 2.04 -30.91 -10.02
C PRO A 168 2.98 -32.10 -9.77
N LEU A 169 4.27 -31.96 -10.05
CA LEU A 169 5.29 -33.00 -9.85
C LEU A 169 5.96 -32.87 -8.48
N ASP A 170 6.59 -33.95 -7.98
CA ASP A 170 7.37 -33.98 -6.72
C ASP A 170 8.67 -33.13 -6.75
N GLY A 171 8.76 -32.17 -7.67
CA GLY A 171 9.88 -31.25 -7.82
C GLY A 171 9.72 -29.94 -7.02
N LEU A 172 10.32 -28.86 -7.52
CA LEU A 172 10.21 -27.52 -6.91
C LEU A 172 8.75 -27.06 -6.82
N PRO A 173 8.35 -26.23 -5.82
CA PRO A 173 6.95 -25.92 -5.53
C PRO A 173 6.20 -25.14 -6.63
N VAL A 174 6.93 -24.45 -7.51
CA VAL A 174 6.37 -23.64 -8.60
C VAL A 174 6.89 -24.11 -9.96
N ALA A 175 6.04 -23.98 -10.98
CA ALA A 175 6.36 -24.26 -12.36
C ALA A 175 5.87 -23.11 -13.27
N LEU A 176 6.45 -23.02 -14.47
CA LEU A 176 5.93 -22.15 -15.53
C LEU A 176 4.63 -22.77 -16.05
N GLY A 177 3.56 -21.97 -16.12
CA GLY A 177 2.30 -22.40 -16.73
C GLY A 177 2.30 -22.21 -18.26
N ASP A 178 1.11 -22.33 -18.86
CA ASP A 178 0.96 -22.24 -20.31
C ASP A 178 1.12 -20.79 -20.80
N PHE A 179 2.30 -20.52 -21.37
CA PHE A 179 2.71 -19.18 -21.78
C PHE A 179 1.93 -18.64 -22.98
N ASP A 180 1.40 -19.51 -23.83
CA ASP A 180 0.66 -19.17 -25.05
C ASP A 180 -0.79 -18.76 -24.79
N THR A 181 -1.24 -18.83 -23.54
CA THR A 181 -2.59 -18.45 -23.17
C THR A 181 -2.80 -16.94 -23.26
N PHE A 182 -4.00 -16.54 -23.70
CA PHE A 182 -4.37 -15.14 -23.86
C PHE A 182 -4.14 -14.28 -22.59
N PRO A 183 -4.51 -14.72 -21.37
CA PRO A 183 -4.26 -13.97 -20.14
C PRO A 183 -2.78 -13.70 -19.87
N VAL A 184 -1.90 -14.68 -20.12
CA VAL A 184 -0.45 -14.54 -19.89
C VAL A 184 0.16 -13.55 -20.87
N ILE A 185 -0.15 -13.69 -22.16
CA ILE A 185 0.37 -12.80 -23.22
C ILE A 185 -0.09 -11.35 -22.95
N MET A 186 -1.38 -11.14 -22.66
CA MET A 186 -1.91 -9.80 -22.38
C MET A 186 -1.24 -9.19 -21.14
N SER A 187 -0.96 -10.00 -20.12
CA SER A 187 -0.28 -9.52 -18.91
C SER A 187 1.17 -9.11 -19.16
N LEU A 188 1.91 -9.88 -19.96
CA LEU A 188 3.31 -9.57 -20.28
C LEU A 188 3.44 -8.38 -21.22
N VAL A 189 2.57 -8.30 -22.26
CA VAL A 189 2.49 -7.13 -23.13
C VAL A 189 2.10 -5.90 -22.31
N GLY A 190 1.11 -6.03 -21.42
CA GLY A 190 0.72 -4.98 -20.50
C GLY A 190 1.88 -4.49 -19.65
N LEU A 191 2.65 -5.40 -19.05
CA LEU A 191 3.82 -5.02 -18.24
C LEU A 191 4.84 -4.25 -19.07
N ALA A 192 5.13 -4.71 -20.30
CA ALA A 192 6.04 -4.03 -21.21
C ALA A 192 5.52 -2.62 -21.59
N VAL A 193 4.22 -2.47 -21.82
CA VAL A 193 3.58 -1.17 -22.11
C VAL A 193 3.68 -0.24 -20.91
N ILE A 194 3.40 -0.72 -19.68
CA ILE A 194 3.56 0.09 -18.46
C ILE A 194 4.99 0.59 -18.33
N LEU A 195 5.99 -0.29 -18.46
CA LEU A 195 7.40 0.08 -18.40
C LEU A 195 7.77 1.14 -19.46
N GLY A 196 7.22 1.02 -20.67
CA GLY A 196 7.40 2.00 -21.74
C GLY A 196 6.77 3.36 -21.42
N LEU A 197 5.50 3.36 -20.98
CA LEU A 197 4.75 4.59 -20.64
C LEU A 197 5.37 5.32 -19.44
N GLU A 198 5.82 4.57 -18.44
CA GLU A 198 6.50 5.09 -17.25
C GLU A 198 7.86 5.71 -17.60
N LYS A 199 8.63 5.06 -18.47
CA LYS A 199 9.87 5.66 -19.01
C LYS A 199 9.60 6.96 -19.78
N LEU A 200 8.49 7.02 -20.51
CA LEU A 200 8.03 8.22 -21.21
C LEU A 200 7.38 9.26 -20.29
N LYS A 201 7.24 8.96 -18.99
CA LYS A 201 6.59 9.81 -17.97
C LYS A 201 5.17 10.21 -18.35
N VAL A 202 4.41 9.30 -18.97
CA VAL A 202 3.00 9.53 -19.32
C VAL A 202 2.15 9.43 -18.05
N PRO A 203 1.42 10.49 -17.67
CA PRO A 203 0.60 10.46 -16.46
C PRO A 203 -0.52 9.42 -16.60
N GLY A 204 -0.67 8.55 -15.60
CA GLY A 204 -1.67 7.47 -15.62
C GLY A 204 -1.36 6.34 -16.59
N GLY A 205 -0.08 6.10 -16.93
CA GLY A 205 0.33 5.01 -17.82
C GLY A 205 -0.19 3.63 -17.39
N ILE A 206 -0.22 3.36 -16.08
CA ILE A 206 -0.83 2.15 -15.52
C ILE A 206 -2.32 2.05 -15.87
N LEU A 207 -3.10 3.10 -15.62
CA LEU A 207 -4.54 3.13 -15.93
C LEU A 207 -4.80 2.97 -17.43
N LEU A 208 -4.06 3.70 -18.27
CA LEU A 208 -4.20 3.62 -19.73
C LEU A 208 -3.94 2.20 -20.24
N THR A 209 -2.97 1.50 -19.64
CA THR A 209 -2.69 0.10 -19.98
C THR A 209 -3.84 -0.81 -19.57
N ILE A 210 -4.38 -0.65 -18.35
CA ILE A 210 -5.55 -1.42 -17.88
C ILE A 210 -6.73 -1.22 -18.84
N ILE A 211 -7.03 0.03 -19.21
CA ILE A 211 -8.12 0.35 -20.14
C ILE A 211 -7.86 -0.29 -21.51
N GLY A 212 -6.64 -0.15 -22.06
CA GLY A 212 -6.27 -0.73 -23.35
C GLY A 212 -6.45 -2.25 -23.39
N ILE A 213 -5.95 -2.95 -22.37
CA ILE A 213 -6.10 -4.41 -22.28
C ILE A 213 -7.56 -4.81 -22.06
N SER A 214 -8.32 -4.03 -21.27
CA SER A 214 -9.74 -4.30 -21.05
C SER A 214 -10.57 -4.14 -22.33
N ILE A 215 -10.25 -3.16 -23.19
CA ILE A 215 -10.87 -3.00 -24.51
C ILE A 215 -10.56 -4.20 -25.40
N VAL A 216 -9.31 -4.67 -25.42
CA VAL A 216 -8.94 -5.89 -26.14
C VAL A 216 -9.69 -7.10 -25.57
N GLY A 217 -9.80 -7.21 -24.25
CA GLY A 217 -10.61 -8.22 -23.56
C GLY A 217 -12.07 -8.18 -24.01
N LEU A 218 -12.71 -7.01 -24.05
CA LEU A 218 -14.09 -6.86 -24.53
C LEU A 218 -14.31 -7.33 -25.98
N LEU A 219 -13.29 -7.25 -26.83
CA LEU A 219 -13.38 -7.66 -28.24
C LEU A 219 -13.16 -9.17 -28.45
N PHE A 220 -12.30 -9.78 -27.63
CA PHE A 220 -11.79 -11.14 -27.87
C PHE A 220 -12.16 -12.16 -26.77
N ASP A 221 -12.52 -11.71 -25.57
CA ASP A 221 -12.87 -12.57 -24.44
C ASP A 221 -14.40 -12.57 -24.22
N PRO A 222 -15.08 -13.70 -24.48
CA PRO A 222 -16.53 -13.79 -24.33
C PRO A 222 -17.02 -13.66 -22.88
N ASN A 223 -16.13 -13.72 -21.89
CA ASN A 223 -16.49 -13.58 -20.46
C ASN A 223 -16.58 -12.13 -19.98
N VAL A 224 -16.14 -11.15 -20.79
CA VAL A 224 -16.17 -9.74 -20.40
C VAL A 224 -17.44 -9.09 -20.95
N HIS A 225 -18.37 -8.76 -20.06
CA HIS A 225 -19.64 -8.13 -20.42
C HIS A 225 -19.74 -6.71 -19.90
N PHE A 226 -20.30 -5.82 -20.72
CA PHE A 226 -20.52 -4.44 -20.35
C PHE A 226 -21.76 -4.27 -19.47
N SER A 227 -21.52 -4.12 -18.17
CA SER A 227 -22.57 -3.98 -17.16
C SER A 227 -23.02 -2.53 -16.90
N GLY A 228 -22.59 -1.57 -17.74
CA GLY A 228 -22.95 -0.14 -17.63
C GLY A 228 -21.78 0.76 -17.21
N ILE A 229 -22.03 2.09 -17.17
CA ILE A 229 -21.02 3.12 -16.83
C ILE A 229 -21.29 3.74 -15.45
N PHE A 230 -22.56 3.85 -15.07
CA PHE A 230 -22.99 4.61 -13.91
C PHE A 230 -23.90 3.75 -13.05
N ALA A 231 -23.59 3.63 -11.76
CA ALA A 231 -24.49 3.04 -10.79
C ALA A 231 -24.50 3.87 -9.50
N MET A 232 -25.64 3.79 -8.79
CA MET A 232 -25.69 4.31 -7.44
C MET A 232 -24.71 3.52 -6.58
N PRO A 233 -23.76 4.18 -5.91
CA PRO A 233 -22.81 3.54 -5.03
C PRO A 233 -23.54 2.84 -3.89
N SER A 234 -23.25 1.55 -3.70
CA SER A 234 -23.75 0.77 -2.59
C SER A 234 -22.59 0.11 -1.88
N LEU A 235 -22.62 0.15 -0.54
CA LEU A 235 -21.69 -0.59 0.32
C LEU A 235 -22.29 -1.93 0.77
N SER A 236 -23.45 -2.30 0.23
CA SER A 236 -24.08 -3.60 0.45
C SER A 236 -23.63 -4.61 -0.59
N ASP A 237 -23.48 -5.87 -0.17
CA ASP A 237 -23.35 -7.01 -1.07
C ASP A 237 -24.64 -7.27 -1.85
N GLU A 238 -24.61 -8.23 -2.79
CA GLU A 238 -25.77 -8.65 -3.59
C GLU A 238 -26.92 -9.23 -2.75
N ASN A 239 -26.66 -9.59 -1.50
CA ASN A 239 -27.63 -10.12 -0.53
C ASN A 239 -28.16 -9.04 0.44
N GLY A 240 -27.75 -7.77 0.29
CA GLY A 240 -28.17 -6.65 1.13
C GLY A 240 -27.34 -6.46 2.43
N ASN A 241 -26.32 -7.28 2.68
CA ASN A 241 -25.45 -7.14 3.84
C ASN A 241 -24.45 -6.00 3.63
N SER A 242 -24.46 -5.03 4.53
CA SER A 242 -23.55 -3.88 4.48
C SER A 242 -22.14 -4.29 4.94
N LEU A 243 -21.13 -3.92 4.17
CA LEU A 243 -19.72 -3.94 4.60
C LEU A 243 -19.42 -2.87 5.66
N ILE A 244 -20.25 -1.83 5.76
CA ILE A 244 -20.14 -0.85 6.84
C ILE A 244 -20.51 -1.54 8.15
N GLY A 245 -19.57 -1.54 9.10
CA GLY A 245 -19.79 -2.06 10.44
C GLY A 245 -19.86 -3.58 10.54
N SER A 246 -19.54 -4.31 9.46
CA SER A 246 -19.47 -5.79 9.47
C SER A 246 -18.19 -6.32 10.14
N LEU A 247 -17.43 -5.47 10.83
CA LEU A 247 -16.17 -5.80 11.47
C LEU A 247 -16.38 -6.54 12.79
N ASP A 248 -15.60 -7.59 13.01
CA ASP A 248 -15.58 -8.36 14.25
C ASP A 248 -14.31 -8.05 15.06
N ILE A 249 -14.43 -7.07 15.96
CA ILE A 249 -13.33 -6.67 16.87
C ILE A 249 -13.02 -7.79 17.86
N MET A 250 -14.03 -8.54 18.30
CA MET A 250 -13.84 -9.58 19.31
C MET A 250 -13.06 -10.76 18.72
N GLY A 251 -13.39 -11.16 17.49
CA GLY A 251 -12.62 -12.13 16.73
C GLY A 251 -11.21 -11.65 16.42
N ALA A 252 -11.02 -10.35 16.15
CA ALA A 252 -9.69 -9.79 15.90
C ALA A 252 -8.80 -9.68 17.16
N LEU A 253 -9.40 -9.64 18.36
CA LEU A 253 -8.70 -9.71 19.65
C LEU A 253 -8.35 -11.15 20.07
N ASN A 254 -8.77 -12.16 19.30
CA ASN A 254 -8.41 -13.54 19.58
C ASN A 254 -6.88 -13.69 19.57
N PRO A 255 -6.27 -14.40 20.54
CA PRO A 255 -4.83 -14.64 20.60
C PRO A 255 -4.20 -15.18 19.31
N VAL A 256 -4.97 -15.87 18.46
CA VAL A 256 -4.52 -16.38 17.16
C VAL A 256 -4.36 -15.26 16.12
N VAL A 257 -5.23 -14.24 16.15
CA VAL A 257 -5.26 -13.15 15.15
C VAL A 257 -4.41 -11.96 15.58
N LEU A 258 -4.28 -11.74 16.88
CA LEU A 258 -3.55 -10.61 17.48
C LEU A 258 -2.13 -10.42 16.90
N PRO A 259 -1.35 -11.46 16.62
CA PRO A 259 -0.01 -11.29 16.06
C PRO A 259 -0.02 -10.84 14.60
N SER A 260 -1.03 -11.25 13.81
CA SER A 260 -1.27 -10.71 12.46
C SER A 260 -1.65 -9.22 12.52
N VAL A 261 -2.41 -8.80 13.55
CA VAL A 261 -2.68 -7.37 13.82
C VAL A 261 -1.39 -6.63 14.13
N LEU A 262 -0.52 -7.17 14.99
CA LEU A 262 0.77 -6.56 15.31
C LEU A 262 1.66 -6.47 14.06
N ALA A 263 1.69 -7.50 13.21
CA ALA A 263 2.43 -7.48 11.96
C ALA A 263 1.89 -6.43 10.98
N LEU A 264 0.56 -6.28 10.88
CA LEU A 264 -0.09 -5.21 10.12
C LEU A 264 0.33 -3.84 10.65
N VAL A 265 0.31 -3.63 11.98
CA VAL A 265 0.73 -2.36 12.61
C VAL A 265 2.17 -2.04 12.25
N MET A 266 3.08 -3.01 12.41
CA MET A 266 4.49 -2.81 12.11
C MET A 266 4.70 -2.48 10.63
N THR A 267 4.06 -3.24 9.74
CA THR A 267 4.13 -3.00 8.29
C THR A 267 3.61 -1.62 7.93
N ALA A 268 2.47 -1.21 8.51
CA ALA A 268 1.88 0.11 8.29
C ALA A 268 2.78 1.25 8.80
N VAL A 269 3.41 1.10 9.98
CA VAL A 269 4.35 2.08 10.52
C VAL A 269 5.52 2.32 9.56
N PHE A 270 6.07 1.27 8.94
CA PHE A 270 7.15 1.42 7.96
C PHE A 270 6.70 2.04 6.67
N ASP A 271 5.59 1.54 6.14
CA ASP A 271 5.09 1.97 4.84
C ASP A 271 4.73 3.46 4.91
N ALA A 272 3.98 3.87 5.93
CA ALA A 272 3.65 5.27 6.18
C ALA A 272 4.90 6.11 6.38
N THR A 273 5.83 5.70 7.26
CA THR A 273 7.03 6.51 7.53
C THR A 273 7.92 6.65 6.29
N GLY A 274 8.19 5.54 5.61
CA GLY A 274 9.06 5.50 4.43
C GLY A 274 8.48 6.31 3.28
N THR A 275 7.19 6.11 2.99
CA THR A 275 6.49 6.77 1.89
C THR A 275 6.28 8.25 2.16
N ILE A 276 5.81 8.63 3.36
CA ILE A 276 5.64 10.04 3.73
C ILE A 276 6.98 10.78 3.66
N ARG A 277 8.07 10.18 4.17
CA ARG A 277 9.40 10.79 4.11
C ARG A 277 9.89 10.96 2.67
N ALA A 278 9.73 9.92 1.85
CA ALA A 278 10.15 9.96 0.44
C ALA A 278 9.42 11.07 -0.33
N VAL A 279 8.09 11.12 -0.23
CA VAL A 279 7.29 12.12 -0.96
C VAL A 279 7.50 13.53 -0.39
N ALA A 280 7.60 13.68 0.94
CA ALA A 280 7.90 14.97 1.56
C ALA A 280 9.29 15.50 1.16
N GLY A 281 10.28 14.60 1.03
CA GLY A 281 11.61 14.93 0.50
C GLY A 281 11.54 15.50 -0.91
N GLN A 282 10.80 14.83 -1.81
CA GLN A 282 10.59 15.30 -3.18
C GLN A 282 9.90 16.67 -3.23
N ALA A 283 8.98 16.96 -2.30
CA ALA A 283 8.27 18.23 -2.19
C ALA A 283 9.07 19.36 -1.52
N ASN A 284 10.32 19.11 -1.08
CA ASN A 284 11.11 20.02 -0.23
C ASN A 284 10.40 20.40 1.08
N LEU A 285 9.74 19.42 1.71
CA LEU A 285 9.01 19.56 2.98
C LEU A 285 9.71 18.85 4.14
N LEU A 286 11.03 18.70 4.03
CA LEU A 286 11.90 18.27 5.13
C LEU A 286 12.55 19.50 5.78
N ASP A 287 12.66 19.50 7.10
CA ASP A 287 13.38 20.53 7.85
C ASP A 287 14.91 20.31 7.78
N LYS A 288 15.66 21.18 8.46
CA LYS A 288 17.13 21.16 8.48
C LYS A 288 17.71 19.89 9.11
N ASP A 289 16.94 19.22 9.97
CA ASP A 289 17.31 17.97 10.63
C ASP A 289 16.81 16.74 9.86
N GLY A 290 16.27 16.96 8.65
CA GLY A 290 15.73 15.92 7.77
C GLY A 290 14.42 15.31 8.26
N GLN A 291 13.70 15.98 9.18
CA GLN A 291 12.38 15.58 9.65
C GLN A 291 11.28 16.18 8.78
N ILE A 292 10.15 15.49 8.72
CA ILE A 292 9.00 15.92 7.91
C ILE A 292 8.26 17.06 8.61
N ILE A 293 8.07 18.18 7.91
CA ILE A 293 7.22 19.28 8.38
C ILE A 293 5.80 18.75 8.59
N ASP A 294 5.22 18.97 9.78
CA ASP A 294 3.91 18.45 10.17
C ASP A 294 3.80 16.89 10.09
N GLY A 295 4.92 16.17 10.13
CA GLY A 295 4.95 14.71 10.01
C GLY A 295 4.18 13.96 11.12
N GLY A 296 3.96 14.58 12.28
CA GLY A 296 3.05 14.04 13.31
C GLY A 296 1.62 13.92 12.79
N LYS A 297 1.09 15.03 12.25
CA LYS A 297 -0.28 15.10 11.69
C LYS A 297 -0.44 14.19 10.48
N ALA A 298 0.58 14.09 9.64
CA ALA A 298 0.57 13.20 8.48
C ALA A 298 0.34 11.74 8.89
N LEU A 299 1.11 11.26 9.87
CA LEU A 299 1.03 9.89 10.38
C LEU A 299 -0.24 9.64 11.19
N THR A 300 -0.72 10.62 11.96
CA THR A 300 -2.04 10.51 12.60
C THR A 300 -3.17 10.46 11.58
N THR A 301 -3.08 11.20 10.47
CA THR A 301 -4.10 11.17 9.42
C THR A 301 -4.08 9.83 8.67
N ASP A 302 -2.90 9.31 8.38
CA ASP A 302 -2.69 8.00 7.78
C ASP A 302 -3.33 6.87 8.62
N SER A 303 -2.97 6.80 9.90
CA SER A 303 -3.52 5.83 10.85
C SER A 303 -5.03 5.97 11.07
N LEU A 304 -5.55 7.21 11.18
CA LEU A 304 -6.99 7.46 11.30
C LEU A 304 -7.76 7.05 10.04
N SER A 305 -7.14 7.20 8.86
CA SER A 305 -7.73 6.72 7.61
C SER A 305 -7.82 5.19 7.58
N SER A 306 -6.89 4.48 8.21
CA SER A 306 -6.96 3.02 8.40
C SER A 306 -8.05 2.60 9.39
N VAL A 307 -8.30 3.39 10.45
CA VAL A 307 -9.46 3.18 11.32
C VAL A 307 -10.74 3.31 10.51
N PHE A 308 -10.85 4.39 9.73
CA PHE A 308 -11.99 4.61 8.85
C PHE A 308 -12.15 3.50 7.80
N SER A 309 -11.05 3.00 7.22
CA SER A 309 -11.11 1.94 6.23
C SER A 309 -11.68 0.63 6.78
N GLY A 310 -11.28 0.24 8.00
CA GLY A 310 -11.87 -0.91 8.68
C GLY A 310 -13.38 -0.75 8.94
N LEU A 311 -13.85 0.48 9.22
CA LEU A 311 -15.27 0.78 9.43
C LEU A 311 -16.11 0.65 8.16
N VAL A 312 -15.58 1.11 7.02
CA VAL A 312 -16.31 1.10 5.73
C VAL A 312 -16.11 -0.16 4.91
N GLY A 313 -15.34 -1.14 5.42
CA GLY A 313 -15.12 -2.42 4.75
C GLY A 313 -14.04 -2.40 3.67
N ALA A 314 -13.07 -1.49 3.77
CA ALA A 314 -11.95 -1.37 2.85
C ALA A 314 -10.66 -2.01 3.41
N ALA A 315 -9.64 -2.12 2.55
CA ALA A 315 -8.30 -2.50 2.95
C ALA A 315 -7.63 -1.41 3.82
N PRO A 316 -6.53 -1.73 4.54
CA PRO A 316 -5.74 -0.73 5.25
C PRO A 316 -5.40 0.49 4.40
N ALA A 317 -5.56 1.68 4.96
CA ALA A 317 -5.23 2.92 4.30
C ALA A 317 -3.77 3.30 4.54
N ALA A 318 -3.07 3.79 3.53
CA ALA A 318 -1.77 4.43 3.70
C ALA A 318 -1.57 5.56 2.68
N VAL A 319 -0.58 6.43 2.94
CA VAL A 319 -0.09 7.40 1.96
C VAL A 319 0.53 6.69 0.76
N TYR A 320 0.13 7.11 -0.44
CA TYR A 320 0.59 6.53 -1.69
C TYR A 320 1.89 7.15 -2.18
N ILE A 321 2.81 6.30 -2.64
CA ILE A 321 4.10 6.71 -3.21
C ILE A 321 3.91 7.46 -4.53
N GLU A 322 2.80 7.22 -5.22
CA GLU A 322 2.34 7.89 -6.43
C GLU A 322 2.15 9.40 -6.23
N SER A 323 1.97 9.84 -4.99
CA SER A 323 1.99 11.26 -4.63
C SER A 323 3.31 11.94 -5.04
N ALA A 324 4.41 11.17 -5.19
CA ALA A 324 5.67 11.65 -5.74
C ALA A 324 5.53 12.22 -7.16
N ALA A 325 4.60 11.71 -7.98
CA ALA A 325 4.35 12.24 -9.32
C ALA A 325 3.73 13.65 -9.25
N GLY A 326 2.77 13.88 -8.35
CA GLY A 326 2.21 15.21 -8.13
C GLY A 326 3.19 16.18 -7.50
N THR A 327 4.01 15.74 -6.54
CA THR A 327 5.05 16.62 -5.98
C THR A 327 6.14 16.94 -6.99
N ALA A 328 6.47 16.02 -7.91
CA ALA A 328 7.32 16.28 -9.06
C ALA A 328 6.68 17.26 -10.08
N ALA A 329 5.34 17.24 -10.24
CA ALA A 329 4.58 18.25 -10.97
C ALA A 329 4.50 19.61 -10.22
N GLY A 330 5.05 19.68 -9.01
CA GLY A 330 5.20 20.88 -8.21
C GLY A 330 4.10 21.12 -7.17
N GLY A 331 3.34 20.08 -6.81
CA GLY A 331 2.43 20.12 -5.67
C GLY A 331 3.20 20.21 -4.35
N LYS A 332 2.84 21.17 -3.51
CA LYS A 332 3.55 21.45 -2.24
C LYS A 332 2.62 21.64 -1.06
N THR A 333 1.30 21.64 -1.26
CA THR A 333 0.32 21.92 -0.21
C THR A 333 -0.77 20.86 -0.13
N GLY A 334 -1.57 20.94 0.93
CA GLY A 334 -2.75 20.12 1.09
C GLY A 334 -3.82 20.30 0.01
N LEU A 335 -3.76 21.37 -0.79
CA LEU A 335 -4.68 21.57 -1.91
C LEU A 335 -4.50 20.47 -2.99
N THR A 336 -3.27 20.00 -3.19
CA THR A 336 -2.98 18.83 -4.03
C THR A 336 -3.73 17.59 -3.53
N ALA A 337 -3.64 17.29 -2.22
CA ALA A 337 -4.31 16.14 -1.60
C ALA A 337 -5.84 16.26 -1.64
N ILE A 338 -6.40 17.45 -1.39
CA ILE A 338 -7.85 17.70 -1.49
C ILE A 338 -8.35 17.48 -2.91
N THR A 339 -7.60 17.95 -3.92
CA THR A 339 -7.96 17.75 -5.33
C THR A 339 -8.07 16.25 -5.63
N VAL A 340 -7.10 15.45 -5.19
CA VAL A 340 -7.14 13.99 -5.33
C VAL A 340 -8.36 13.39 -4.63
N GLY A 341 -8.62 13.80 -3.39
CA GLY A 341 -9.72 13.26 -2.61
C GLY A 341 -11.09 13.56 -3.24
N VAL A 342 -11.29 14.78 -3.75
CA VAL A 342 -12.51 15.14 -4.50
C VAL A 342 -12.66 14.29 -5.76
N LEU A 343 -11.58 14.08 -6.52
CA LEU A 343 -11.63 13.25 -7.74
C LEU A 343 -11.98 11.79 -7.44
N PHE A 344 -11.49 11.21 -6.33
CA PHE A 344 -11.90 9.86 -5.90
C PHE A 344 -13.36 9.78 -5.48
N LEU A 345 -13.87 10.80 -4.78
CA LEU A 345 -15.30 10.88 -4.45
C LEU A 345 -16.18 11.03 -5.70
N LEU A 346 -15.68 11.64 -6.77
CA LEU A 346 -16.39 11.71 -8.05
C LEU A 346 -16.41 10.37 -8.80
N ILE A 347 -15.32 9.59 -8.73
CA ILE A 347 -15.25 8.25 -9.35
C ILE A 347 -16.16 7.22 -8.67
N LEU A 348 -16.60 7.48 -7.44
CA LEU A 348 -17.48 6.58 -6.69
C LEU A 348 -18.78 6.21 -7.45
N PHE A 349 -19.27 7.08 -8.34
CA PHE A 349 -20.43 6.82 -9.20
C PHE A 349 -20.14 5.95 -10.44
N LEU A 350 -18.87 5.69 -10.73
CA LEU A 350 -18.38 4.87 -11.85
C LEU A 350 -18.11 3.42 -11.40
N SER A 351 -18.73 2.97 -10.30
CA SER A 351 -18.53 1.62 -9.75
C SER A 351 -18.74 0.45 -10.72
N PRO A 352 -19.65 0.49 -11.73
CA PRO A 352 -19.79 -0.61 -12.67
C PRO A 352 -18.54 -0.86 -13.52
N LEU A 353 -17.65 0.14 -13.64
CA LEU A 353 -16.42 0.00 -14.42
C LEU A 353 -15.44 -1.00 -13.79
N SER A 354 -15.53 -1.32 -12.50
CA SER A 354 -14.63 -2.33 -11.91
C SER A 354 -14.93 -3.74 -12.40
N TYR A 355 -16.17 -4.05 -12.75
CA TYR A 355 -16.57 -5.37 -13.28
C TYR A 355 -16.13 -5.60 -14.72
N LEU A 356 -15.86 -4.52 -15.44
CA LEU A 356 -15.40 -4.54 -16.82
C LEU A 356 -13.94 -4.94 -16.98
N VAL A 357 -13.16 -4.91 -15.89
CA VAL A 357 -11.72 -5.10 -15.96
C VAL A 357 -11.37 -6.54 -15.61
N PRO A 358 -10.92 -7.34 -16.58
CA PRO A 358 -10.51 -8.72 -16.31
C PRO A 358 -9.22 -8.77 -15.49
N VAL A 359 -9.00 -9.90 -14.81
CA VAL A 359 -7.83 -10.10 -13.92
C VAL A 359 -6.50 -9.92 -14.67
N TYR A 360 -6.42 -10.35 -15.93
CA TYR A 360 -5.20 -10.18 -16.75
C TYR A 360 -4.94 -8.72 -17.17
N ALA A 361 -5.93 -7.82 -17.09
CA ALA A 361 -5.72 -6.40 -17.32
C ALA A 361 -5.12 -5.69 -16.10
N THR A 362 -5.41 -6.18 -14.88
CA THR A 362 -4.86 -5.63 -13.63
C THR A 362 -3.53 -6.26 -13.20
N ALA A 363 -3.24 -7.49 -13.63
CA ALA A 363 -1.98 -8.17 -13.32
C ALA A 363 -0.71 -7.37 -13.71
N PRO A 364 -0.60 -6.74 -14.89
CA PRO A 364 0.52 -5.84 -15.23
C PRO A 364 0.80 -4.76 -14.20
N ALA A 365 -0.27 -4.12 -13.70
CA ALA A 365 -0.16 -3.05 -12.71
C ALA A 365 0.41 -3.60 -11.40
N LEU A 366 -0.10 -4.74 -10.93
CA LEU A 366 0.37 -5.40 -9.72
C LEU A 366 1.83 -5.86 -9.85
N MET A 367 2.22 -6.38 -11.03
CA MET A 367 3.61 -6.74 -11.33
C MET A 367 4.53 -5.51 -11.29
N TYR A 368 4.13 -4.41 -11.93
CA TYR A 368 4.91 -3.18 -11.94
C TYR A 368 5.08 -2.57 -10.55
N VAL A 369 4.01 -2.51 -9.75
CA VAL A 369 4.07 -2.06 -8.35
C VAL A 369 5.02 -2.96 -7.54
N GLY A 370 4.95 -4.28 -7.74
CA GLY A 370 5.90 -5.21 -7.15
C GLY A 370 7.36 -4.87 -7.49
N LEU A 371 7.66 -4.60 -8.76
CA LEU A 371 9.00 -4.18 -9.22
C LEU A 371 9.46 -2.84 -8.61
N LEU A 372 8.55 -1.87 -8.47
CA LEU A 372 8.86 -0.61 -7.79
C LEU A 372 9.25 -0.86 -6.32
N MET A 373 8.56 -1.75 -5.62
CA MET A 373 8.91 -2.12 -4.24
C MET A 373 10.23 -2.89 -4.14
N LEU A 374 10.56 -3.75 -5.13
CA LEU A 374 11.87 -4.40 -5.22
C LEU A 374 13.04 -3.39 -5.28
N SER A 375 12.79 -2.19 -5.81
CA SER A 375 13.82 -1.14 -5.94
C SER A 375 14.40 -0.71 -4.59
N ASN A 376 13.76 -1.05 -3.47
CA ASN A 376 14.32 -0.89 -2.13
C ASN A 376 15.62 -1.67 -1.90
N VAL A 377 15.95 -2.65 -2.76
CA VAL A 377 17.26 -3.31 -2.76
C VAL A 377 18.42 -2.31 -2.93
N ALA A 378 18.21 -1.24 -3.69
CA ALA A 378 19.21 -0.19 -3.88
C ALA A 378 19.46 0.66 -2.62
N LYS A 379 18.59 0.56 -1.61
CA LYS A 379 18.70 1.27 -0.32
C LYS A 379 19.33 0.39 0.77
N ILE A 380 19.55 -0.90 0.52
CA ILE A 380 20.22 -1.76 1.50
C ILE A 380 21.68 -1.32 1.63
N ASP A 381 22.09 -1.00 2.86
CA ASP A 381 23.46 -0.65 3.16
C ASP A 381 24.31 -1.92 3.37
N PHE A 382 25.06 -2.28 2.34
CA PHE A 382 25.98 -3.42 2.38
C PHE A 382 27.24 -3.17 3.22
N ALA A 383 27.48 -1.94 3.70
CA ALA A 383 28.57 -1.68 4.65
C ALA A 383 28.31 -2.38 6.00
N ASP A 384 27.05 -2.56 6.37
CA ASP A 384 26.66 -3.39 7.50
C ASP A 384 26.14 -4.77 7.03
N PHE A 385 27.08 -5.69 6.81
CA PHE A 385 26.80 -6.99 6.22
C PHE A 385 25.72 -7.80 6.98
N VAL A 386 25.73 -7.79 8.32
CA VAL A 386 24.77 -8.57 9.12
C VAL A 386 23.35 -8.03 8.95
N ASP A 387 23.19 -6.70 8.94
CA ASP A 387 21.88 -6.05 8.73
C ASP A 387 21.37 -6.27 7.30
N ALA A 388 22.25 -6.10 6.31
CA ALA A 388 21.93 -6.32 4.91
C ALA A 388 21.48 -7.77 4.64
N MET A 389 22.22 -8.75 5.15
CA MET A 389 21.87 -10.17 4.98
C MET A 389 20.57 -10.52 5.70
N ALA A 390 20.33 -10.01 6.91
CA ALA A 390 19.06 -10.22 7.60
C ALA A 390 17.87 -9.66 6.80
N GLY A 391 18.04 -8.49 6.19
CA GLY A 391 17.05 -7.92 5.26
C GLY A 391 16.78 -8.78 4.04
N LEU A 392 17.81 -9.27 3.36
CA LEU A 392 17.64 -10.16 2.21
C LEU A 392 16.99 -11.49 2.60
N VAL A 393 17.34 -12.04 3.76
CA VAL A 393 16.68 -13.23 4.33
C VAL A 393 15.19 -12.97 4.54
N THR A 394 14.81 -11.81 5.10
CA THR A 394 13.40 -11.41 5.16
C THR A 394 12.76 -11.44 3.78
N ALA A 395 13.36 -10.77 2.80
CA ALA A 395 12.79 -10.68 1.46
C ALA A 395 12.53 -12.05 0.83
N VAL A 396 13.51 -12.95 0.90
CA VAL A 396 13.43 -14.30 0.32
C VAL A 396 12.36 -15.14 1.01
N PHE A 397 12.34 -15.16 2.34
CA PHE A 397 11.40 -16.02 3.07
C PHE A 397 9.96 -15.52 3.01
N ILE A 398 9.70 -14.22 2.84
CA ILE A 398 8.35 -13.72 2.54
C ILE A 398 7.77 -14.42 1.30
N VAL A 399 8.58 -14.54 0.25
CA VAL A 399 8.14 -15.11 -1.04
C VAL A 399 8.03 -16.62 -0.98
N LEU A 400 9.07 -17.28 -0.46
CA LEU A 400 9.12 -18.74 -0.40
C LEU A 400 8.03 -19.35 0.48
N THR A 401 7.64 -18.63 1.55
CA THR A 401 6.57 -19.08 2.45
C THR A 401 5.21 -18.49 2.11
N CYS A 402 5.15 -17.56 1.14
CA CYS A 402 3.96 -16.75 0.85
C CYS A 402 3.36 -16.08 2.10
N ASN A 403 4.18 -15.82 3.12
CA ASN A 403 3.76 -15.27 4.40
C ASN A 403 4.73 -14.17 4.86
N ILE A 404 4.19 -12.95 4.90
CA ILE A 404 4.96 -11.75 5.25
C ILE A 404 5.47 -11.82 6.69
N VAL A 405 4.65 -12.31 7.63
CA VAL A 405 5.02 -12.41 9.06
C VAL A 405 6.17 -13.39 9.24
N THR A 406 6.16 -14.53 8.53
CA THR A 406 7.22 -15.54 8.60
C THR A 406 8.55 -14.95 8.18
N GLY A 407 8.61 -14.26 7.05
CA GLY A 407 9.86 -13.65 6.57
C GLY A 407 10.38 -12.55 7.48
N ILE A 408 9.50 -11.72 8.06
CA ILE A 408 9.91 -10.70 9.05
C ILE A 408 10.51 -11.39 10.29
N MET A 409 9.85 -12.41 10.83
CA MET A 409 10.33 -13.15 12.00
C MET A 409 11.72 -13.75 11.74
N ILE A 410 11.90 -14.47 10.62
CA ILE A 410 13.17 -15.11 10.29
C ILE A 410 14.28 -14.06 10.13
N GLY A 411 14.00 -12.91 9.51
CA GLY A 411 15.01 -11.86 9.40
C GLY A 411 15.38 -11.20 10.72
N PHE A 412 14.41 -10.91 11.60
CA PHE A 412 14.71 -10.43 12.95
C PHE A 412 15.51 -11.44 13.76
N ALA A 413 15.16 -12.72 13.70
CA ALA A 413 15.92 -13.79 14.36
C ALA A 413 17.35 -13.87 13.80
N THR A 414 17.50 -13.84 12.47
CA THR A 414 18.79 -13.86 11.77
C THR A 414 19.64 -12.66 12.16
N LEU A 415 19.05 -11.47 12.25
CA LEU A 415 19.74 -10.26 12.68
C LEU A 415 20.26 -10.40 14.10
N VAL A 416 19.38 -10.77 15.05
CA VAL A 416 19.76 -10.88 16.45
C VAL A 416 20.87 -11.91 16.59
N VAL A 417 20.64 -13.16 16.17
CA VAL A 417 21.63 -14.23 16.25
C VAL A 417 22.93 -13.86 15.54
N GLY A 418 22.85 -13.28 14.33
CA GLY A 418 24.01 -12.84 13.57
C GLY A 418 24.86 -11.82 14.33
N ARG A 419 24.24 -10.84 15.00
CA ARG A 419 24.93 -9.84 15.82
C ARG A 419 25.52 -10.41 17.11
N LEU A 420 24.85 -11.39 17.72
CA LEU A 420 25.39 -12.11 18.88
C LEU A 420 26.68 -12.84 18.47
N VAL A 421 26.63 -13.61 17.37
CA VAL A 421 27.76 -14.39 16.87
C VAL A 421 28.91 -13.50 16.38
N SER A 422 28.61 -12.36 15.75
CA SER A 422 29.63 -11.41 15.26
C SER A 422 30.32 -10.60 16.37
N GLY A 423 29.89 -10.74 17.63
CA GLY A 423 30.45 -9.95 18.73
C GLY A 423 29.94 -8.50 18.80
N GLU A 424 28.95 -8.14 17.98
CA GLU A 424 28.43 -6.77 17.84
C GLU A 424 27.21 -6.48 18.75
N TRP A 425 27.19 -7.07 19.94
CA TRP A 425 26.09 -6.95 20.91
C TRP A 425 25.69 -5.51 21.24
N ARG A 426 26.65 -4.56 21.16
CA ARG A 426 26.41 -3.13 21.42
C ARG A 426 25.61 -2.43 20.33
N LYS A 427 25.52 -2.99 19.13
CA LYS A 427 24.67 -2.49 18.04
C LYS A 427 23.22 -2.97 18.18
N LEU A 428 22.94 -3.97 19.03
CA LEU A 428 21.59 -4.44 19.27
C LEU A 428 20.86 -3.50 20.21
N ASN A 429 19.74 -2.97 19.73
CA ASN A 429 18.84 -2.19 20.55
C ASN A 429 17.88 -3.12 21.30
N ILE A 430 17.52 -2.76 22.54
CA ILE A 430 16.65 -3.58 23.40
C ILE A 430 15.31 -3.84 22.70
N GLY A 431 14.78 -2.85 21.98
CA GLY A 431 13.54 -3.00 21.20
C GLY A 431 13.64 -4.08 20.12
N THR A 432 14.75 -4.17 19.39
CA THR A 432 14.98 -5.17 18.35
C THR A 432 14.99 -6.59 18.92
N VAL A 433 15.63 -6.77 20.08
CA VAL A 433 15.71 -8.07 20.76
C VAL A 433 14.34 -8.48 21.29
N VAL A 434 13.60 -7.56 21.93
CA VAL A 434 12.24 -7.84 22.42
C VAL A 434 11.30 -8.23 21.29
N ILE A 435 11.34 -7.51 20.16
CA ILE A 435 10.53 -7.83 18.98
C ILE A 435 10.90 -9.22 18.42
N ALA A 436 12.19 -9.52 18.28
CA ALA A 436 12.64 -10.81 17.79
C ALA A 436 12.18 -11.97 18.71
N VAL A 437 12.35 -11.82 20.02
CA VAL A 437 11.90 -12.84 21.00
C VAL A 437 10.39 -13.02 20.94
N ALA A 438 9.62 -11.93 20.86
CA ALA A 438 8.16 -12.01 20.75
C ALA A 438 7.72 -12.75 19.47
N LEU A 439 8.35 -12.45 18.32
CA LEU A 439 8.05 -13.10 17.05
C LEU A 439 8.45 -14.58 17.02
N VAL A 440 9.59 -14.94 17.63
CA VAL A 440 10.03 -16.35 17.72
C VAL A 440 9.13 -17.13 18.68
N ALA A 441 8.81 -16.57 19.84
CA ALA A 441 7.88 -17.20 20.80
C ALA A 441 6.50 -17.42 20.18
N PHE A 442 6.04 -16.47 19.35
CA PHE A 442 4.79 -16.59 18.59
C PHE A 442 4.78 -17.79 17.64
N TYR A 443 5.86 -18.01 16.88
CA TYR A 443 5.97 -19.19 15.99
C TYR A 443 6.15 -20.50 16.76
N ALA A 444 6.95 -20.49 17.82
CA ALA A 444 7.14 -21.65 18.68
C ALA A 444 5.85 -22.07 19.40
N GLY A 445 4.94 -21.10 19.66
CA GLY A 445 3.62 -21.35 20.23
C GLY A 445 2.60 -21.93 19.24
N GLY A 446 2.94 -22.06 17.96
CA GLY A 446 2.04 -22.61 16.92
C GLY A 446 0.90 -21.67 16.51
N TRP A 447 0.94 -20.39 16.91
CA TRP A 447 -0.12 -19.43 16.61
C TRP A 447 0.03 -18.76 15.23
N ALA A 448 1.09 -19.12 14.50
CA ALA A 448 1.43 -18.54 13.20
C ALA A 448 1.02 -19.39 12.00
N ILE A 449 0.60 -20.65 12.24
CA ILE A 449 0.37 -21.69 11.24
C ILE A 449 -1.13 -21.98 11.15
#